data_AF-A0AA88KVW1-F1
#
_entry.id   AF-A0AA88KVW1-F1
#
_cell.length_a   1.000
_cell.length_b   1.000
_cell.length_c   1.000
_cell.angle_alpha   90.00
_cell.angle_beta   90.00
_cell.angle_gamma   90.00
#
_symmetry.space_group_name_H-M   'P 1'
#
loop_
_entity.id
_entity.type
_entity.pdbx_description
1 polymer ?
#
loop_
_entity_poly.entity_id
_entity_poly.type
_entity_poly.pdbx_seq_one_letter_code
_entity_poly.pdbx_strand_id
1 'polypeptide(L)'
;MVVGVPLAKLGVLAIRQLSKPFAQWIARRAKNNYYFRTYICMPTAQSYHRFEVRTKMWAMNMHKPEQIEKLDENAAIESGATILGEFIIFSIGVLLVSMEYARQVKKDSAKEQARLDAWNELENKVNCVCESIQGYEQQVHQLKDLLQKLEKSMNEKVKSKT
;
A
#
# COMPACT_ATOMS: atom_id res chain seq x y z
N MET A 1 -11.62 0.03 10.57
CA MET A 1 -10.20 -0.22 10.21
C MET A 1 -9.39 -0.53 11.47
N VAL A 2 -9.35 -1.78 11.94
CA VAL A 2 -8.48 -2.21 13.07
C VAL A 2 -8.01 -3.66 12.83
N VAL A 3 -7.44 -3.94 11.65
CA VAL A 3 -6.85 -5.26 11.34
C VAL A 3 -5.32 -5.23 11.40
N GLY A 4 -4.71 -4.05 11.47
CA GLY A 4 -3.25 -3.90 11.38
C GLY A 4 -2.45 -4.23 12.66
N VAL A 5 -2.99 -3.92 13.84
CA VAL A 5 -2.23 -4.08 15.10
C VAL A 5 -1.99 -5.54 15.49
N PRO A 6 -2.98 -6.46 15.36
CA PRO A 6 -2.75 -7.88 15.65
C PRO A 6 -1.83 -8.54 14.60
N LEU A 7 -2.00 -8.20 13.32
CA LEU A 7 -1.22 -8.80 12.23
C LEU A 7 0.26 -8.40 12.29
N ALA A 8 0.56 -7.13 12.61
CA ALA A 8 1.92 -6.66 12.79
C ALA A 8 2.62 -7.35 13.98
N LYS A 9 1.92 -7.49 15.11
CA LYS A 9 2.47 -8.20 16.29
C LYS A 9 2.71 -9.68 16.00
N LEU A 10 1.82 -10.34 15.28
CA LEU A 10 1.99 -11.73 14.84
C LEU A 10 3.18 -11.87 13.88
N GLY A 11 3.36 -10.93 12.95
CA GLY A 11 4.51 -10.91 12.06
C GLY A 11 5.83 -10.78 12.82
N VAL A 12 5.92 -9.88 13.79
CA VAL A 12 7.13 -9.70 14.63
C VAL A 12 7.42 -10.96 15.45
N LEU A 13 6.39 -11.60 16.01
CA LEU A 13 6.53 -12.86 16.75
C LEU A 13 6.99 -14.00 15.85
N ALA A 14 6.40 -14.12 14.65
CA ALA A 14 6.72 -15.17 13.68
C ALA A 14 8.16 -15.05 13.18
N ILE A 15 8.63 -13.82 12.88
CA ILE A 15 10.04 -13.58 12.53
C ILE A 15 10.93 -14.06 13.68
N ARG A 16 10.65 -13.63 14.92
CA ARG A 16 11.47 -14.00 16.08
C ARG A 16 11.51 -15.50 16.37
N GLN A 17 10.43 -16.22 16.09
CA GLN A 17 10.31 -17.66 16.31
C GLN A 17 10.90 -18.50 15.17
N LEU A 18 10.86 -18.02 13.94
CA LEU A 18 11.45 -18.71 12.78
C LEU A 18 12.94 -18.44 12.63
N SER A 19 13.43 -17.27 13.05
CA SER A 19 14.85 -16.91 12.92
C SER A 19 15.79 -17.86 13.65
N LYS A 20 15.46 -18.26 14.88
CA LYS A 20 16.33 -19.17 15.68
C LYS A 20 16.48 -20.59 15.09
N PRO A 21 15.39 -21.33 14.82
CA PRO A 21 15.52 -22.69 14.25
C PRO A 21 16.14 -22.65 12.85
N PHE A 22 15.88 -21.60 12.07
CA PHE A 22 16.43 -21.45 10.74
C PHE A 22 17.93 -21.12 10.77
N ALA A 23 18.36 -20.23 11.67
CA ALA A 23 19.77 -19.94 11.92
C ALA A 23 20.55 -21.21 12.35
N GLN A 24 19.98 -22.00 13.26
CA GLN A 24 20.58 -23.26 13.70
C GLN A 24 20.68 -24.29 12.56
N TRP A 25 19.68 -24.34 11.68
CA TRP A 25 19.71 -25.19 10.49
C TRP A 25 20.84 -24.78 9.52
N ILE A 26 20.98 -23.47 9.24
CA ILE A 26 22.06 -22.93 8.40
C ILE A 26 23.43 -23.19 9.05
N ALA A 27 23.56 -22.99 10.37
CA ALA A 27 24.80 -23.24 11.09
C ALA A 27 25.20 -24.73 11.02
N ARG A 28 24.23 -25.65 11.17
CA ARG A 28 24.47 -27.09 11.02
C ARG A 28 24.89 -27.45 9.59
N ARG A 29 24.29 -26.80 8.58
CA ARG A 29 24.65 -26.97 7.18
C ARG A 29 26.06 -26.44 6.87
N ALA A 30 26.43 -25.32 7.46
CA ALA A 30 27.77 -24.73 7.34
C ALA A 30 28.85 -25.59 7.96
N LYS A 31 28.58 -26.23 9.11
CA LYS A 31 29.51 -27.19 9.72
C LYS A 31 29.75 -28.43 8.85
N ASN A 32 28.73 -28.88 8.11
CA ASN A 32 28.82 -30.07 7.27
C ASN A 32 29.37 -29.80 5.85
N ASN A 33 29.50 -28.53 5.43
CA ASN A 33 29.99 -28.20 4.09
C ASN A 33 31.02 -27.07 4.13
N TYR A 34 32.28 -27.41 3.85
CA TYR A 34 33.40 -26.47 3.84
C TYR A 34 33.20 -25.31 2.85
N TYR A 35 32.65 -25.59 1.66
CA TYR A 35 32.36 -24.54 0.66
C TYR A 35 31.38 -23.50 1.21
N PHE A 36 30.31 -23.94 1.84
CA PHE A 36 29.29 -23.04 2.37
C PHE A 36 29.83 -22.20 3.53
N ARG A 37 30.63 -22.81 4.41
CA ARG A 37 31.32 -22.13 5.49
C ARG A 37 32.23 -21.02 4.96
N THR A 38 33.15 -21.34 4.06
CA THR A 38 34.21 -20.42 3.64
C THR A 38 33.71 -19.33 2.68
N TYR A 39 32.79 -19.66 1.77
CA TYR A 39 32.35 -18.71 0.74
C TYR A 39 31.11 -17.90 1.12
N ILE A 40 30.29 -18.36 2.08
CA ILE A 40 29.00 -17.71 2.38
C ILE A 40 28.95 -17.24 3.84
N CYS A 41 29.17 -18.12 4.82
CA CYS A 41 29.06 -17.74 6.25
C CYS A 41 30.23 -16.88 6.75
N MET A 42 31.48 -17.23 6.40
CA MET A 42 32.67 -16.50 6.84
C MET A 42 32.73 -15.04 6.33
N PRO A 43 32.51 -14.75 5.04
CA PRO A 43 32.56 -13.37 4.56
C PRO A 43 31.39 -12.53 5.08
N THR A 44 30.21 -13.12 5.27
CA THR A 44 29.07 -12.39 5.83
C THR A 44 29.30 -12.05 7.30
N ALA A 45 29.81 -12.99 8.11
CA ALA A 45 30.17 -12.74 9.50
C ALA A 45 31.28 -11.68 9.64
N GLN A 46 32.33 -11.75 8.83
CA GLN A 46 33.41 -10.77 8.85
C GLN A 46 32.95 -9.39 8.38
N SER A 47 32.08 -9.33 7.37
CA SER A 47 31.49 -8.08 6.90
C SER A 47 30.64 -7.45 7.99
N TYR A 48 29.77 -8.24 8.63
CA TYR A 48 28.96 -7.79 9.75
C TYR A 48 29.81 -7.23 10.88
N HIS A 49 30.85 -7.95 11.30
CA HIS A 49 31.74 -7.48 12.35
C HIS A 49 32.46 -6.17 11.98
N ARG A 50 32.89 -6.02 10.72
CA ARG A 50 33.45 -4.75 10.22
C ARG A 50 32.45 -3.62 10.24
N PHE A 51 31.20 -3.87 9.84
CA PHE A 51 30.12 -2.88 9.89
C PHE A 51 29.81 -2.50 11.34
N GLU A 52 29.75 -3.46 12.25
CA GLU A 52 29.47 -3.22 13.65
C GLU A 52 30.56 -2.35 14.30
N VAL A 53 31.84 -2.70 14.11
CA VAL A 53 32.97 -1.92 14.61
C VAL A 53 32.96 -0.52 13.99
N ARG A 54 32.75 -0.41 12.67
CA ARG A 54 32.71 0.89 11.99
C ARG A 54 31.57 1.78 12.48
N THR A 55 30.40 1.20 12.72
CA THR A 55 29.21 1.93 13.21
C THR A 55 29.40 2.39 14.65
N LYS A 56 29.94 1.53 15.52
CA LYS A 56 30.29 1.88 16.91
C LYS A 56 31.34 3.00 16.97
N MET A 57 32.37 2.92 16.15
CA MET A 57 33.42 3.95 16.11
C MET A 57 32.91 5.28 15.55
N TRP A 58 32.06 5.23 14.51
CA TRP A 58 31.39 6.42 13.98
C TRP A 58 30.47 7.06 15.03
N ALA A 59 29.67 6.26 15.74
CA ALA A 59 28.78 6.75 16.79
C ALA A 59 29.53 7.38 17.98
N MET A 60 30.74 6.90 18.27
CA MET A 60 31.59 7.42 19.35
C MET A 60 32.62 8.48 18.89
N ASN A 61 32.54 8.99 17.66
CA ASN A 61 33.48 9.96 17.07
C ASN A 61 34.97 9.54 17.15
N MET A 62 35.27 8.24 17.22
CA MET A 62 36.64 7.72 17.27
C MET A 62 37.13 7.40 15.84
N HIS A 63 38.27 7.98 15.46
CA HIS A 63 38.71 8.06 14.06
C HIS A 63 39.52 6.86 13.54
N LYS A 64 39.82 5.85 14.39
CA LYS A 64 40.60 4.67 13.96
C LYS A 64 40.01 3.39 14.55
N PRO A 65 39.60 2.41 13.73
CA PRO A 65 39.28 1.08 14.24
C PRO A 65 40.58 0.43 14.73
N GLU A 66 40.67 0.21 16.04
CA GLU A 66 41.68 -0.69 16.62
C GLU A 66 41.48 -2.08 16.02
N GLN A 67 42.58 -2.80 15.75
CA GLN A 67 42.61 -3.98 14.87
C GLN A 67 41.41 -4.91 15.08
N ILE A 68 40.65 -5.12 14.00
CA ILE A 68 39.52 -6.03 14.00
C ILE A 68 40.07 -7.45 14.06
N GLU A 69 40.12 -8.02 15.26
CA GLU A 69 40.51 -9.41 15.49
C GLU A 69 39.58 -10.34 14.71
N LYS A 70 40.16 -11.31 13.99
CA LYS A 70 39.37 -12.25 13.23
C LYS A 70 38.62 -13.14 14.22
N LEU A 71 37.29 -13.13 14.16
CA LEU A 71 36.44 -14.03 14.95
C LEU A 71 36.92 -15.48 14.80
N ASP A 72 36.89 -16.23 15.91
CA ASP A 72 37.04 -17.68 15.91
C ASP A 72 36.09 -18.30 14.88
N GLU A 73 36.55 -19.32 14.16
CA GLU A 73 35.83 -19.86 13.02
C GLU A 73 34.43 -20.38 13.40
N ASN A 74 34.27 -20.92 14.61
CA ASN A 74 32.98 -21.40 15.09
C ASN A 74 32.01 -20.25 15.39
N ALA A 75 32.51 -19.17 16.00
CA ALA A 75 31.73 -17.97 16.29
C ALA A 75 31.30 -17.23 15.00
N ALA A 76 32.19 -17.21 14.00
CA ALA A 76 31.89 -16.66 12.67
C ALA A 76 30.78 -17.46 11.96
N ILE A 77 30.79 -18.79 12.07
CA ILE A 77 29.73 -19.63 11.49
C ILE A 77 28.38 -19.35 12.13
N GLU A 78 28.32 -19.24 13.46
CA GLU A 78 27.06 -19.02 14.18
C GLU A 78 26.48 -17.62 13.89
N SER A 79 27.34 -16.61 13.89
CA SER A 79 26.94 -15.23 13.58
C SER A 79 26.50 -15.09 12.12
N GLY A 80 27.29 -15.64 11.17
CA GLY A 80 26.97 -15.61 9.75
C GLY A 80 25.68 -16.38 9.42
N ALA A 81 25.46 -17.53 10.05
CA ALA A 81 24.24 -18.32 9.87
C ALA A 81 22.99 -17.60 10.39
N THR A 82 23.10 -16.88 11.51
CA THR A 82 22.00 -16.10 12.07
C THR A 82 21.59 -14.96 11.14
N ILE A 83 22.56 -14.18 10.68
CA ILE A 83 22.31 -13.04 9.78
C ILE A 83 21.75 -13.51 8.43
N LEU A 84 22.31 -14.59 7.86
CA LEU A 84 21.79 -15.17 6.62
C LEU A 84 20.36 -15.69 6.78
N GLY A 85 20.06 -16.32 7.91
CA GLY A 85 18.72 -16.83 8.19
C GLY A 85 17.69 -15.71 8.30
N GLU A 86 18.01 -14.64 9.02
CA GLU A 86 17.16 -13.45 9.12
C GLU A 86 16.97 -12.77 7.77
N PHE A 87 18.05 -12.64 6.98
CA PHE A 87 17.98 -12.03 5.65
C PHE A 87 17.08 -12.81 4.69
N ILE A 88 17.15 -14.15 4.70
CA ILE A 88 16.31 -15.00 3.85
C ILE A 88 14.83 -14.84 4.22
N ILE A 89 14.50 -14.93 5.51
CA ILE A 89 13.11 -14.78 5.99
C ILE A 89 12.58 -13.38 5.65
N PHE A 90 13.39 -12.34 5.87
CA PHE A 90 13.02 -10.97 5.55
C PHE A 90 12.82 -10.78 4.04
N SER A 91 13.71 -11.31 3.21
CA SER A 91 13.61 -11.22 1.76
C SER A 91 12.33 -11.87 1.23
N ILE A 92 11.96 -13.04 1.75
CA ILE A 92 10.69 -13.71 1.40
C ILE A 92 9.50 -12.84 1.80
N GLY A 93 9.51 -12.28 3.01
CA GLY A 93 8.45 -11.38 3.49
C GLY A 93 8.30 -10.14 2.61
N VAL A 94 9.42 -9.46 2.31
CA VAL A 94 9.44 -8.29 1.41
C VAL A 94 8.90 -8.65 0.04
N LEU A 95 9.36 -9.76 -0.55
CA LEU A 95 8.94 -10.19 -1.88
C LEU A 95 7.43 -10.46 -1.93
N LEU A 96 6.88 -11.18 -0.95
CA LEU A 96 5.44 -11.47 -0.86
C LEU A 96 4.61 -10.19 -0.73
N VAL A 97 5.03 -9.25 0.13
CA VAL A 97 4.35 -7.97 0.30
C VAL A 97 4.43 -7.13 -0.97
N SER A 98 5.59 -7.06 -1.61
CA SER A 98 5.76 -6.35 -2.88
C SER A 98 4.90 -6.93 -3.99
N MET A 99 4.81 -8.26 -4.08
CA MET A 99 3.94 -8.93 -5.05
C MET A 99 2.46 -8.64 -4.79
N GLU A 100 2.03 -8.68 -3.54
CA GLU A 100 0.65 -8.39 -3.17
C GLU A 100 0.30 -6.92 -3.42
N TYR A 101 1.22 -6.00 -3.10
CA TYR A 101 1.08 -4.59 -3.42
C TYR A 101 0.93 -4.37 -4.94
N ALA A 102 1.78 -4.99 -5.76
CA ALA A 102 1.68 -4.91 -7.22
C ALA A 102 0.34 -5.48 -7.75
N ARG A 103 -0.21 -6.50 -7.10
CA ARG A 103 -1.55 -7.04 -7.40
C ARG A 103 -2.67 -6.10 -6.96
N GLN A 104 -2.57 -5.50 -5.78
CA GLN A 104 -3.57 -4.57 -5.24
C GLN A 104 -3.69 -3.32 -6.10
N VAL A 105 -2.58 -2.73 -6.54
CA VAL A 105 -2.59 -1.54 -7.42
C VAL A 105 -3.41 -1.80 -8.69
N LYS A 106 -3.26 -2.97 -9.31
CA LYS A 106 -4.05 -3.34 -10.50
C LYS A 106 -5.54 -3.49 -10.21
N LYS A 107 -5.90 -3.97 -9.02
CA LYS A 107 -7.30 -4.14 -8.61
C LYS A 107 -7.93 -2.79 -8.26
N ASP A 108 -7.17 -1.90 -7.65
CA ASP A 108 -7.66 -0.60 -7.22
C ASP A 108 -7.84 0.37 -8.40
N SER A 109 -6.99 0.32 -9.43
CA SER A 109 -7.20 1.10 -10.66
C SER A 109 -8.50 0.72 -11.38
N ALA A 110 -8.84 -0.57 -11.43
CA ALA A 110 -10.10 -1.04 -12.01
C ALA A 110 -11.33 -0.58 -11.20
N LYS A 111 -11.24 -0.57 -9.87
CA LYS A 111 -12.31 -0.03 -9.02
C LYS A 111 -12.45 1.48 -9.18
N GLU A 112 -11.33 2.19 -9.34
CA GLU A 112 -11.34 3.64 -9.51
C GLU A 112 -12.01 4.04 -10.83
N GLN A 113 -11.71 3.33 -11.92
CA GLN A 113 -12.44 3.50 -13.20
C GLN A 113 -13.93 3.25 -13.04
N ALA A 114 -14.34 2.12 -12.46
CA ALA A 114 -15.77 1.84 -12.22
C ALA A 114 -16.45 2.91 -11.34
N ARG A 115 -15.72 3.51 -10.38
CA ARG A 115 -16.23 4.59 -9.55
C ARG A 115 -16.40 5.88 -10.36
N LEU A 116 -15.46 6.22 -11.23
CA LEU A 116 -15.55 7.37 -12.13
C LEU A 116 -16.70 7.21 -13.13
N ASP A 117 -16.88 6.03 -13.70
CA ASP A 117 -17.99 5.73 -14.61
C ASP A 117 -19.35 5.89 -13.91
N ALA A 118 -19.45 5.40 -12.66
CA ALA A 118 -20.66 5.59 -11.85
C ALA A 118 -20.93 7.07 -11.51
N TRP A 119 -19.89 7.88 -11.29
CA TRP A 119 -20.03 9.33 -11.10
C TRP A 119 -20.53 10.02 -12.37
N ASN A 120 -19.96 9.70 -13.52
CA ASN A 120 -20.39 10.24 -14.81
C ASN A 120 -21.83 9.85 -15.14
N GLU A 121 -22.23 8.60 -14.84
CA GLU A 121 -23.60 8.16 -15.02
C GLU A 121 -24.57 8.94 -14.12
N LEU A 122 -24.19 9.18 -12.87
CA LEU A 122 -25.00 9.98 -11.95
C LEU A 122 -25.11 11.44 -12.42
N GLU A 123 -24.03 12.04 -12.90
CA GLU A 123 -24.02 13.39 -13.46
C GLU A 123 -24.93 13.50 -14.68
N ASN A 124 -24.87 12.52 -15.59
CA ASN A 124 -25.77 12.44 -16.74
C ASN A 124 -27.24 12.33 -16.32
N LYS A 125 -27.55 11.52 -15.30
CA LYS A 125 -28.91 11.41 -14.74
C LYS A 125 -29.37 12.74 -14.13
N VAL A 126 -28.51 13.43 -13.40
CA VAL A 126 -28.82 14.76 -12.83
C VAL A 126 -29.10 15.77 -13.95
N ASN A 127 -28.26 15.81 -14.99
CA ASN A 127 -28.45 16.70 -16.13
C ASN A 127 -29.76 16.42 -16.87
N CYS A 128 -30.09 15.15 -17.12
CA CYS A 128 -31.35 14.75 -17.76
C CYS A 128 -32.58 15.15 -16.92
N VAL A 129 -32.50 15.04 -15.59
CA VAL A 129 -33.57 15.49 -14.69
C VAL A 129 -33.70 17.02 -14.74
N CYS A 130 -32.58 17.76 -14.73
CA CYS A 130 -32.61 19.22 -14.88
C CYS A 130 -33.24 19.66 -16.22
N GLU A 131 -32.90 19.00 -17.33
CA GLU A 131 -33.53 19.26 -18.64
C GLU A 131 -35.04 19.00 -18.60
N SER A 132 -35.46 17.91 -17.95
CA SER A 132 -36.88 17.60 -17.76
C SER A 132 -37.61 18.68 -16.96
N ILE A 133 -37.00 19.17 -15.88
CA ILE A 133 -37.54 20.26 -15.05
C ILE A 133 -37.70 21.55 -15.88
N GLN A 134 -36.69 21.93 -16.66
CA GLN A 134 -36.75 23.09 -17.55
C GLN A 134 -37.88 22.94 -18.59
N GLY A 135 -38.07 21.73 -19.14
CA GLY A 135 -39.18 21.44 -20.04
C GLY A 135 -40.55 21.63 -19.39
N TYR A 136 -40.71 21.18 -18.14
CA TYR A 136 -41.95 21.39 -17.38
C TYR A 136 -42.20 22.87 -17.08
N GLU A 137 -41.17 23.65 -16.72
CA GLU A 137 -41.30 25.09 -16.50
C GLU A 137 -41.82 25.83 -17.74
N GLN A 138 -41.33 25.47 -18.93
CA GLN A 138 -41.80 26.05 -20.19
C GLN A 138 -43.28 25.76 -20.45
N GLN A 139 -43.73 24.52 -20.22
CA GLN A 139 -45.14 24.14 -20.40
C GLN A 139 -46.04 24.92 -19.44
N VAL A 140 -45.64 25.06 -18.17
CA VAL A 140 -46.37 25.85 -17.18
C VAL A 140 -46.46 27.31 -17.61
N HIS A 141 -45.38 27.88 -18.16
CA HIS A 141 -45.37 29.26 -18.63
C HIS A 141 -46.30 29.48 -19.83
N GLN A 142 -46.27 28.57 -20.82
CA GLN A 142 -47.18 28.61 -21.96
C GLN A 142 -48.66 28.51 -21.53
N LEU A 143 -48.95 27.64 -20.57
CA LEU A 143 -50.31 27.47 -20.05
C LEU A 143 -50.81 28.76 -19.37
N LYS A 144 -49.96 29.42 -18.57
CA LYS A 144 -50.26 30.71 -17.94
C LYS A 144 -50.53 31.80 -18.97
N ASP A 145 -49.73 31.88 -20.03
CA ASP A 145 -49.89 32.89 -21.09
C ASP A 145 -51.21 32.69 -21.86
N LEU A 146 -51.59 31.44 -22.13
CA LEU A 146 -52.87 31.11 -22.75
C LEU A 146 -54.06 31.49 -21.85
N LEU A 147 -53.98 31.19 -20.55
CA LEU A 147 -55.01 31.60 -19.59
C LEU A 147 -55.17 33.12 -19.54
N GLN A 148 -54.06 33.88 -19.49
CA GLN A 148 -54.11 35.35 -19.53
C GLN A 148 -54.71 35.89 -20.84
N LYS A 149 -54.39 35.28 -21.99
CA LYS A 149 -54.99 35.66 -23.28
C LYS A 149 -56.50 35.41 -23.28
N LEU A 150 -56.94 34.25 -22.81
CA LEU A 150 -58.36 33.92 -22.68
C LEU A 150 -59.07 34.89 -21.73
N GLU A 151 -58.48 35.21 -20.58
CA GLU A 151 -59.01 36.17 -19.62
C GLU A 151 -59.21 37.55 -20.27
N LYS A 152 -58.21 38.06 -21.00
CA LYS A 152 -58.32 39.33 -21.75
C LYS A 152 -59.42 39.29 -22.81
N SER A 153 -59.49 38.23 -23.61
CA SER A 153 -60.53 38.07 -24.64
C SER A 153 -61.94 37.99 -24.07
N MET A 154 -62.12 37.36 -22.89
CA MET A 154 -63.41 37.36 -22.20
C MET A 154 -63.76 38.76 -21.69
N ASN A 155 -62.80 39.47 -21.09
CA ASN A 155 -63.03 40.81 -20.55
C ASN A 155 -63.38 41.83 -21.65
N GLU A 156 -62.76 41.73 -22.83
CA GLU A 156 -63.09 42.54 -24.01
C GLU A 156 -64.50 42.23 -24.55
N LYS A 157 -64.90 40.94 -24.61
CA LYS A 157 -66.25 40.55 -25.03
C LYS A 157 -67.34 41.01 -24.07
N VAL A 158 -67.05 41.06 -22.76
CA VAL A 158 -67.98 41.60 -21.76
C VAL A 158 -68.13 43.11 -21.94
N LYS A 159 -67.03 43.83 -22.17
CA LYS A 159 -67.04 45.28 -22.44
C LYS A 159 -67.75 45.67 -23.73
N SER A 160 -67.74 44.84 -24.76
CA SER A 160 -68.43 45.14 -26.03
C SER A 160 -69.93 44.86 -26.03
N LYS A 161 -70.44 44.18 -24.98
CA LYS A 161 -71.86 43.83 -24.82
C LYS A 161 -72.60 44.74 -23.83
N THR A 162 -71.89 45.62 -23.14
CA THR A 162 -72.43 46.61 -22.18
C THR A 162 -72.40 47.98 -22.83
#